data_AF-A0A8T3WRP4-F1
#
_entry.id   AF-A0A8T3WRP4-F1
#
_cell.length_a   1.000
_cell.length_b   1.000
_cell.length_c   1.000
_cell.angle_alpha   90.00
_cell.angle_beta   90.00
_cell.angle_gamma   90.00
#
_symmetry.space_group_name_H-M   'P 1'
#
loop_
_entity.id
_entity.type
_entity.pdbx_description
1 polymer ?
#
loop_
_entity_poly.entity_id
_entity_poly.type
_entity_poly.pdbx_seq_one_letter_code
_entity_poly.pdbx_strand_id
1 'polypeptide(L)' 'MNRDEPNFEKKLRKFSIVKQCPMCKQLSLSFKNNAVQCSNCGYEQQLPVTR' A
#
# COMPACT_ATOMS: atom_id res chain seq x y z
N MET A 1 37.81 14.47 -4.76
CA MET A 1 37.17 13.15 -5.04
C MET A 1 35.92 13.07 -4.16
N ASN A 2 34.80 13.63 -4.60
CA ASN A 2 33.69 12.98 -5.34
C ASN A 2 32.93 11.90 -4.54
N ARG A 3 31.67 12.26 -4.22
CA ARG A 3 30.47 11.44 -3.91
C ARG A 3 30.03 11.30 -2.46
N ASP A 4 29.46 12.38 -1.96
CA ASP A 4 28.25 12.38 -1.14
C ASP A 4 27.10 11.64 -1.85
N GLU A 5 26.84 10.38 -1.49
CA GLU A 5 25.52 9.70 -1.49
C GLU A 5 25.73 8.22 -1.05
N PRO A 6 24.79 7.60 -0.30
CA PRO A 6 23.35 7.68 -0.54
C PRO A 6 22.51 7.86 0.74
N ASN A 7 21.93 9.04 0.93
CA ASN A 7 20.87 9.27 1.94
C ASN A 7 19.48 9.13 1.31
N PHE A 8 19.28 8.11 0.46
CA PHE A 8 18.00 7.84 -0.20
C PHE A 8 17.30 6.58 0.32
N GLU A 9 18.03 5.65 0.94
CA GLU A 9 17.48 4.34 1.33
C GLU A 9 16.60 4.37 2.59
N LYS A 10 16.77 5.39 3.46
CA LYS A 10 15.98 5.49 4.70
C LYS A 10 14.59 6.11 4.51
N LYS A 11 14.29 6.70 3.36
CA LYS A 11 13.01 7.40 3.12
C LYS A 11 11.89 6.51 2.55
N LEU A 12 12.23 5.30 2.12
CA LEU A 12 11.30 4.36 1.45
C LEU A 12 10.54 3.46 2.45
N ARG A 13 10.92 3.42 3.73
CA ARG A 13 10.15 2.67 4.77
C ARG A 13 8.82 3.31 5.17
N LYS A 14 8.40 4.34 4.42
CA LYS A 14 7.08 4.96 4.51
C LYS A 14 6.26 4.73 3.25
N PHE A 15 6.66 3.77 2.41
CA PHE A 15 5.77 3.22 1.40
C PHE A 15 4.65 2.52 2.13
N SER A 16 3.54 3.26 2.25
CA SER A 16 2.19 2.75 2.37
C SER A 16 2.15 1.34 1.81
N ILE A 17 1.68 0.40 2.63
CA ILE A 17 1.43 -0.98 2.21
C ILE A 17 0.33 -0.92 1.15
N VAL A 18 0.70 -0.58 -0.09
CA VAL A 18 -0.19 -0.62 -1.24
C VAL A 18 -0.36 -2.09 -1.53
N LYS A 19 -1.40 -2.68 -0.91
CA LYS A 19 -1.69 -4.10 -1.10
C LYS A 19 -2.12 -4.32 -2.55
N GLN A 20 -1.63 -5.38 -3.15
CA GLN A 20 -2.11 -5.81 -4.45
C GLN A 20 -3.54 -6.32 -4.32
N CYS A 21 -4.45 -5.86 -5.18
CA CYS A 21 -5.82 -6.35 -5.19
C CYS A 21 -5.86 -7.84 -5.59
N PRO A 22 -6.50 -8.72 -4.82
CA PRO A 22 -6.57 -10.14 -5.17
C PRO A 22 -7.40 -10.40 -6.44
N MET A 23 -8.34 -9.52 -6.78
CA MET A 23 -9.20 -9.65 -7.95
C MET A 23 -8.50 -9.23 -9.25
N CYS A 24 -8.00 -8.00 -9.31
CA CYS A 24 -7.42 -7.44 -10.54
C CYS A 24 -5.89 -7.40 -10.55
N LYS A 25 -5.22 -7.84 -9.47
CA LYS A 25 -3.76 -7.87 -9.31
C LYS A 25 -3.07 -6.52 -9.46
N GLN A 26 -3.82 -5.42 -9.40
CA GLN A 26 -3.27 -4.07 -9.47
C GLN A 26 -2.99 -3.53 -8.06
N LEU A 27 -1.97 -2.68 -7.97
CA LEU A 27 -1.56 -1.99 -6.75
C LEU A 27 -2.50 -0.80 -6.49
N SER A 28 -3.77 -1.12 -6.23
CA SER A 28 -4.84 -0.12 -6.09
C SER A 28 -5.74 -0.38 -4.88
N LEU A 29 -5.35 -1.25 -3.94
CA LEU A 29 -6.09 -1.37 -2.67
C LEU A 29 -5.77 -0.19 -1.76
N SER A 30 -6.83 0.46 -1.31
CA SER A 30 -6.81 1.55 -0.34
C SER A 30 -7.57 1.12 0.92
N PHE A 31 -7.10 1.55 2.08
CA PHE A 31 -7.80 1.32 3.35
C PHE A 31 -8.74 2.49 3.63
N LYS A 32 -10.03 2.20 3.83
CA LYS A 32 -11.05 3.19 4.17
C LYS A 32 -12.05 2.59 5.14
N ASN A 33 -12.31 3.27 6.27
CA ASN A 33 -13.32 2.86 7.26
C ASN A 33 -13.22 1.38 7.69
N ASN A 34 -12.02 0.92 8.03
CA ASN A 34 -11.77 -0.47 8.43
C ASN A 34 -12.11 -1.53 7.36
N ALA A 35 -12.20 -1.12 6.09
CA ALA A 35 -12.28 -1.99 4.94
C ALA A 35 -11.14 -1.67 3.97
N VAL A 36 -10.76 -2.65 3.14
CA VAL A 36 -9.92 -2.44 1.97
C VAL A 36 -10.79 -2.35 0.74
N GLN A 37 -10.60 -1.32 -0.08
CA GLN A 37 -11.32 -1.12 -1.33
C GLN A 37 -10.33 -0.96 -2.48
N CYS A 38 -10.58 -1.63 -3.60
CA CYS A 38 -9.82 -1.48 -4.83
C CYS A 38 -10.52 -0.46 -5.74
N SER A 39 -9.85 0.65 -6.01
CA SER A 39 -10.38 1.70 -6.89
C SER A 39 -10.49 1.30 -8.36
N ASN A 40 -9.99 0.12 -8.74
CA ASN A 40 -9.88 -0.29 -10.14
C ASN A 40 -10.97 -1.30 -10.54
N CYS A 41 -11.17 -2.34 -9.74
CA CYS A 41 -12.18 -3.37 -10.01
C CYS A 41 -13.39 -3.33 -9.07
N GLY A 42 -13.40 -2.40 -8.10
CA GLY A 42 -14.48 -2.28 -7.12
C GLY A 42 -14.44 -3.33 -6.00
N TYR A 43 -13.39 -4.15 -5.91
CA TYR A 43 -13.24 -5.11 -4.81
C TYR A 43 -13.27 -4.42 -3.45
N GLU A 44 -14.09 -4.92 -2.53
CA GLU A 44 -14.17 -4.42 -1.16
C GLU A 44 -14.13 -5.59 -0.17
N GLN A 45 -13.29 -5.49 0.86
CA GLN A 45 -13.23 -6.47 1.94
C GLN A 45 -13.16 -5.75 3.28
N GLN A 46 -14.10 -6.05 4.17
CA GLN A 46 -14.07 -5.58 5.56
C GLN A 46 -12.95 -6.29 6.32
N LEU A 47 -12.15 -5.53 7.07
CA LEU A 47 -11.08 -6.08 7.89
C LEU A 47 -11.66 -6.54 9.23
N PRO A 48 -11.26 -7.72 9.73
CA PRO A 48 -11.67 -8.14 11.06
C PRO A 48 -11.15 -7.13 12.09
N VAL A 49 -12.03 -6.68 12.98
CA VAL A 49 -11.65 -5.86 14.13
C VAL A 49 -10.95 -6.81 15.10
N THR A 50 -9.62 -6.86 15.08
CA THR A 50 -8.88 -7.62 16.08
C THR A 50 -9.05 -6.90 17.41
N ARG A 51 -9.81 -7.52 18.32
CA ARG A 51 -10.17 -7.00 19.65
C ARG A 51 -9.10 -7.31 20.68
#